data_AF-A0A0H3ZIZ1-F1
#
_entry.id   AF-A0A0H3ZIZ1-F1
#
_cell.length_a   1.000
_cell.length_b   1.000
_cell.length_c   1.000
_cell.angle_alpha   90.00
_cell.angle_beta   90.00
_cell.angle_gamma   90.00
#
_symmetry.space_group_name_H-M   'P 1'
#
loop_
_entity.id
_entity.type
_entity.pdbx_description
1 polymer ?
#
loop_
_entity_poly.entity_id
_entity_poly.type
_entity_poly.pdbx_seq_one_letter_code
_entity_poly.pdbx_strand_id
1 'polypeptide(L)'
;MSSALDQMSKSDLKATLTQLEGAFGQRLRGVFRLVAEQVPSSYLAQGDNVLISTAMRFSGLVEGLMTALSEKLGEATDVRFKDCDFVSELSELTAIEKAALIKVGIKEEMLL
;
A
#
# COMPACT_ATOMS: atom_id res chain seq x y z
N MET A 1 -7.36 19.24 12.52
CA MET A 1 -6.00 18.68 12.38
C MET A 1 -5.62 18.90 10.93
N SER A 2 -4.52 19.60 10.61
CA SER A 2 -4.06 19.63 9.21
C SER A 2 -3.52 18.23 8.89
N SER A 3 -3.92 17.67 7.76
CA SER A 3 -3.33 16.44 7.26
C SER A 3 -1.85 16.69 6.91
N ALA A 4 -1.03 15.64 6.88
CA ALA A 4 0.34 15.74 6.38
C ALA A 4 0.37 16.29 4.94
N LEU A 5 -0.65 15.96 4.15
CA LEU A 5 -0.83 16.49 2.80
C LEU A 5 -1.02 18.02 2.78
N ASP A 6 -1.65 18.60 3.81
CA ASP A 6 -1.88 20.05 3.92
C ASP A 6 -0.59 20.86 4.11
N GLN A 7 0.46 20.22 4.61
CA GLN A 7 1.76 20.84 4.86
C GLN A 7 2.72 20.71 3.67
N MET A 8 2.39 19.88 2.68
CA MET A 8 3.20 19.67 1.49
C MET A 8 3.01 20.77 0.45
N SER A 9 4.09 21.14 -0.23
CA SER A 9 4.02 22.07 -1.36
C SER A 9 3.27 21.42 -2.54
N LYS A 10 2.73 22.24 -3.44
CA LYS A 10 2.04 21.75 -4.65
C LYS A 10 2.95 20.88 -5.53
N SER A 11 4.25 21.22 -5.61
CA SER A 11 5.23 20.42 -6.34
C SER A 11 5.47 19.06 -5.70
N ASP A 12 5.54 19.00 -4.37
CA ASP A 12 5.74 17.73 -3.67
C ASP A 12 4.53 16.81 -3.82
N LEU A 13 3.32 17.36 -3.68
CA LEU A 13 2.07 16.61 -3.91
C LEU A 13 2.04 15.99 -5.32
N LYS A 14 2.42 16.78 -6.33
CA LYS A 14 2.47 16.32 -7.72
C LYS A 14 3.55 15.25 -7.92
N ALA A 15 4.74 15.44 -7.36
CA ALA A 15 5.81 14.46 -7.43
C ALA A 15 5.41 13.13 -6.77
N THR A 16 4.76 13.18 -5.60
CA THR A 16 4.24 11.99 -4.92
C THR A 16 3.17 11.31 -5.76
N LEU A 17 2.21 12.05 -6.32
CA LEU A 17 1.18 11.48 -7.19
C LEU A 17 1.81 10.75 -8.39
N THR A 18 2.75 11.39 -9.10
CA THR A 18 3.46 10.78 -10.23
C THR A 18 4.24 9.51 -9.84
N GLN A 19 4.85 9.46 -8.65
CA GLN A 19 5.50 8.25 -8.16
C GLN A 19 4.51 7.11 -7.90
N LEU A 20 3.32 7.43 -7.36
CA LEU A 20 2.27 6.46 -7.11
C LEU A 20 1.59 5.97 -8.40
N GLU A 21 1.52 6.80 -9.44
CA GLU A 21 1.04 6.41 -10.77
C GLU A 21 2.05 5.51 -11.50
N GLY A 22 3.35 5.70 -11.22
CA GLY A 22 4.45 4.95 -11.80
C GLY A 22 4.68 3.56 -11.19
N ALA A 23 5.83 2.97 -11.57
CA ALA A 23 6.23 1.62 -11.16
C ALA A 23 6.31 1.42 -9.64
N PHE A 24 6.69 2.48 -8.89
CA PHE A 24 6.75 2.42 -7.43
C PHE A 24 5.37 2.19 -6.81
N GLY A 25 4.36 3.00 -7.17
CA GLY A 25 3.02 2.79 -6.65
C GLY A 25 2.38 1.49 -7.15
N GLN A 26 2.71 1.06 -8.37
CA GLN A 26 2.31 -0.26 -8.89
C GLN A 26 2.84 -1.39 -8.00
N ARG A 27 4.14 -1.39 -7.68
CA ARG A 27 4.75 -2.35 -6.76
C ARG A 27 4.10 -2.29 -5.37
N LEU A 28 3.89 -1.11 -4.82
CA LEU A 28 3.21 -0.94 -3.52
C LEU A 28 1.81 -1.56 -3.51
N ARG A 29 1.00 -1.34 -4.55
CA ARG A 29 -0.31 -1.98 -4.68
C ARG A 29 -0.20 -3.51 -4.68
N GLY A 30 0.75 -4.06 -5.44
CA GLY A 30 1.01 -5.49 -5.49
C GLY A 30 1.32 -6.06 -4.11
N VAL A 31 2.27 -5.44 -3.38
CA VAL A 31 2.65 -5.85 -2.02
C VAL A 31 1.47 -5.76 -1.06
N PHE A 32 0.74 -4.65 -1.05
CA PHE A 32 -0.37 -4.43 -0.12
C PHE A 32 -1.58 -5.32 -0.41
N ARG A 33 -1.88 -5.56 -1.69
CA ARG A 33 -2.89 -6.53 -2.09
C ARG A 33 -2.51 -7.93 -1.62
N LEU A 34 -1.28 -8.36 -1.88
CA LEU A 34 -0.77 -9.67 -1.49
C LEU A 34 -0.88 -9.88 0.02
N VAL A 35 -0.51 -8.86 0.82
CA VAL A 35 -0.64 -8.90 2.28
C VAL A 35 -2.10 -8.99 2.71
N ALA A 36 -2.98 -8.18 2.11
CA ALA A 36 -4.41 -8.18 2.42
C ALA A 36 -5.11 -9.50 2.05
N GLU A 37 -4.60 -10.23 1.06
CA GLU A 37 -5.12 -11.54 0.63
C GLU A 37 -4.54 -12.70 1.45
N GLN A 38 -3.22 -12.73 1.67
CA GLN A 38 -2.54 -13.86 2.28
C GLN A 38 -2.55 -13.85 3.81
N VAL A 39 -2.42 -12.68 4.46
CA VAL A 39 -2.36 -12.61 5.93
C VAL A 39 -3.66 -13.09 6.58
N PRO A 40 -4.85 -12.63 6.16
CA PRO A 40 -6.10 -13.11 6.76
C PRO A 40 -6.36 -14.61 6.55
N SER A 41 -5.81 -15.17 5.48
CA SER A 41 -5.95 -16.58 5.11
C SER A 41 -4.94 -17.49 5.82
N SER A 42 -3.94 -16.92 6.50
CA SER A 42 -2.89 -17.67 7.18
C SER A 42 -3.41 -18.34 8.46
N TYR A 43 -2.99 -19.57 8.70
CA TYR A 43 -3.26 -20.28 9.96
C TYR A 43 -2.67 -19.53 11.17
N LEU A 44 -1.58 -18.77 10.97
CA LEU A 44 -0.93 -17.95 12.01
C LEU A 44 -1.75 -16.70 12.38
N ALA A 45 -2.71 -16.30 11.54
CA ALA A 45 -3.60 -15.17 11.81
C ALA A 45 -4.88 -15.59 12.56
N GLN A 46 -5.15 -16.90 12.69
CA GLN A 46 -6.38 -17.38 13.32
C GLN A 46 -6.49 -16.90 14.76
N GLY A 47 -7.58 -16.18 15.06
CA GLY A 47 -7.81 -15.59 16.39
C GLY A 47 -7.15 -14.23 16.62
N ASP A 48 -6.32 -13.74 15.69
CA ASP A 48 -5.69 -12.42 15.77
C ASP A 48 -6.44 -11.39 14.91
N ASN A 49 -7.59 -10.94 15.44
CA ASN A 49 -8.46 -9.98 14.75
C ASN A 49 -7.78 -8.63 14.47
N VAL A 50 -6.80 -8.24 15.29
CA VAL A 50 -6.06 -6.98 15.11
C VAL A 50 -5.16 -7.10 13.89
N LEU A 51 -4.45 -8.21 13.74
CA LEU A 51 -3.60 -8.49 12.59
C LEU A 51 -4.40 -8.59 11.29
N ILE A 52 -5.52 -9.32 11.30
CA ILE A 52 -6.44 -9.43 10.15
C ILE A 52 -6.94 -8.05 9.73
N SER A 53 -7.44 -7.26 10.69
CA SER A 53 -7.91 -5.90 10.41
C SER A 53 -6.80 -5.00 9.87
N THR A 54 -5.59 -5.11 10.42
CA THR A 54 -4.41 -4.36 9.97
C THR A 54 -4.07 -4.69 8.52
N ALA A 55 -4.02 -5.97 8.16
CA ALA A 55 -3.75 -6.41 6.79
C ALA A 55 -4.82 -5.95 5.81
N MET A 56 -6.10 -6.08 6.16
CA MET A 56 -7.22 -5.69 5.28
C MET A 56 -7.23 -4.19 4.95
N ARG A 57 -6.76 -3.34 5.87
CA ARG A 57 -6.63 -1.88 5.64
C ARG A 57 -5.70 -1.54 4.49
N PHE A 58 -4.80 -2.44 4.09
CA PHE A 58 -3.88 -2.20 2.98
C PHE A 58 -4.52 -2.36 1.59
N SER A 59 -5.65 -3.07 1.46
CA SER A 59 -6.26 -3.37 0.15
C SER A 59 -6.70 -2.16 -0.68
N GLY A 60 -6.85 -0.99 -0.06
CA GLY A 60 -7.22 0.27 -0.75
C GLY A 60 -6.39 1.47 -0.32
N LEU A 61 -5.24 1.25 0.35
CA LEU A 61 -4.46 2.33 0.93
C LEU A 61 -3.87 3.26 -0.15
N VAL A 62 -3.32 2.68 -1.22
CA VAL A 62 -2.65 3.43 -2.28
C VAL A 62 -3.67 4.20 -3.12
N GLU A 63 -4.80 3.56 -3.42
CA GLU A 63 -5.94 4.14 -4.13
C GLU A 63 -6.55 5.31 -3.36
N GLY A 64 -6.73 5.14 -2.05
CA GLY A 64 -7.19 6.21 -1.17
C GLY A 64 -6.21 7.38 -1.12
N LEU A 65 -4.90 7.10 -1.05
CA LEU A 65 -3.87 8.13 -1.06
C LEU A 65 -3.83 8.91 -2.39
N MET A 66 -3.88 8.21 -3.52
CA MET A 66 -3.95 8.86 -4.83
C MET A 66 -5.19 9.73 -4.97
N THR A 67 -6.36 9.22 -4.55
CA THR A 67 -7.61 9.99 -4.61
C THR A 67 -7.48 11.28 -3.82
N ALA A 68 -6.97 11.21 -2.58
CA ALA A 68 -6.74 12.39 -1.76
C ALA A 68 -5.73 13.38 -2.38
N LEU A 69 -4.67 12.89 -3.02
CA LEU A 69 -3.69 13.71 -3.72
C LEU A 69 -4.29 14.42 -4.94
N SER A 70 -5.02 13.69 -5.79
CA SER A 70 -5.68 14.22 -6.98
C SER A 70 -6.72 15.28 -6.63
N GLU A 71 -7.56 15.01 -5.62
CA GLU A 71 -8.53 15.98 -5.10
C GLU A 71 -7.85 17.28 -4.62
N LYS A 72 -6.74 17.14 -3.89
CA LYS A 72 -5.97 18.29 -3.38
C LYS A 72 -5.28 19.09 -4.48
N LEU A 73 -4.90 18.44 -5.56
CA LEU A 73 -4.30 19.07 -6.74
C LEU A 73 -5.34 19.66 -7.71
N GLY A 74 -6.62 19.29 -7.56
CA GLY A 74 -7.68 19.61 -8.51
C GLY A 74 -7.53 18.87 -9.85
N GLU A 75 -6.86 17.72 -9.84
CA GLU A 75 -6.60 16.88 -11.01
C GLU A 75 -7.61 15.72 -11.05
N ALA A 76 -8.01 15.29 -12.26
CA ALA A 76 -8.88 14.13 -12.41
C ALA A 76 -8.10 12.86 -12.05
N THR A 77 -8.68 12.01 -11.21
CA THR A 77 -8.08 10.70 -10.90
C THR A 77 -8.23 9.78 -12.12
N ASP A 78 -7.19 9.63 -12.93
CA ASP A 78 -7.17 8.64 -14.00
C ASP A 78 -6.72 7.29 -13.41
N VAL A 79 -7.69 6.52 -12.94
CA VAL A 79 -7.51 5.23 -12.23
C VAL A 79 -7.15 4.10 -13.20
N ARG A 80 -6.67 4.41 -14.42
CA ARG A 80 -6.24 3.40 -15.40
C ARG A 80 -4.91 2.80 -14.96
N PHE A 81 -4.99 1.91 -13.98
CA PHE A 81 -3.89 1.09 -13.55
C PHE A 81 -3.52 0.14 -14.69
N LYS A 82 -2.27 0.21 -15.14
CA LYS A 82 -1.73 -0.82 -16.01
C LYS A 82 -1.73 -2.15 -15.26
N ASP A 83 -1.96 -3.24 -15.99
CA ASP A 83 -1.72 -4.59 -15.47
C ASP A 83 -0.33 -4.63 -14.86
N CYS A 84 -0.29 -4.91 -13.56
CA CYS A 84 0.90 -4.78 -12.74
C CYS A 84 1.81 -5.99 -12.98
N ASP A 85 3.13 -5.81 -12.90
CA ASP A 85 4.02 -6.93 -12.62
C ASP A 85 3.73 -7.38 -11.18
N PHE A 86 2.80 -8.32 -11.04
CA PHE A 86 2.25 -8.74 -9.76
C PHE A 86 3.33 -9.45 -8.95
N VAL A 87 3.59 -8.90 -7.75
CA VAL A 87 4.17 -9.70 -6.67
C VAL A 87 3.17 -10.80 -6.38
N SER A 88 3.49 -12.03 -6.75
CA SER A 88 2.53 -13.14 -6.67
C SER A 88 2.69 -13.92 -5.36
N GLU A 89 3.89 -13.85 -4.77
CA GLU A 89 4.26 -14.58 -3.57
C GLU A 89 5.04 -13.70 -2.59
N LEU A 90 4.91 -13.97 -1.28
CA LEU A 90 5.62 -13.21 -0.24
C LEU A 90 7.15 -13.42 -0.30
N SER A 91 7.58 -14.50 -0.95
CA SER A 91 8.98 -14.81 -1.26
C SER A 91 9.63 -13.77 -2.18
N GLU A 92 8.84 -13.11 -3.05
CA GLU A 92 9.29 -12.09 -4.01
C GLU A 92 9.46 -10.71 -3.37
N LEU A 93 9.11 -10.55 -2.08
CA LEU A 93 9.31 -9.30 -1.35
C LEU A 93 10.80 -9.07 -1.06
N THR A 94 11.25 -7.86 -1.35
CA THR A 94 12.59 -7.39 -0.98
C THR A 94 12.72 -7.29 0.55
N ALA A 95 13.95 -7.32 1.06
CA ALA A 95 14.21 -7.16 2.50
C ALA A 95 13.65 -5.85 3.06
N ILE A 96 13.65 -4.78 2.27
CA ILE A 96 13.10 -3.47 2.67
C ILE A 96 11.57 -3.53 2.77
N GLU A 97 10.91 -4.17 1.81
CA GLU A 97 9.46 -4.36 1.83
C GLU A 97 9.03 -5.20 3.06
N LYS A 98 9.74 -6.31 3.34
CA LYS A 98 9.49 -7.13 4.53
C LYS A 98 9.67 -6.34 5.83
N ALA A 99 10.77 -5.58 5.94
CA ALA A 99 11.03 -4.76 7.12
C ALA A 99 9.97 -3.65 7.32
N ALA A 100 9.47 -3.07 6.24
CA ALA A 100 8.39 -2.08 6.29
C ALA A 100 7.07 -2.70 6.76
N LEU A 101 6.71 -3.89 6.26
CA LEU A 101 5.52 -4.63 6.67
C LEU A 101 5.55 -5.00 8.16
N ILE A 102 6.72 -5.40 8.67
CA ILE A 102 6.91 -5.68 10.10
C ILE A 102 6.65 -4.44 10.96
N LYS A 103 7.17 -3.27 10.55
CA LYS A 103 6.95 -2.01 11.26
C LYS A 103 5.49 -1.57 11.33
N VAL A 104 4.67 -1.99 10.37
CA VAL A 104 3.23 -1.68 10.34
C VAL A 104 2.37 -2.81 10.92
N GLY A 105 2.98 -3.79 11.58
CA GLY A 105 2.29 -4.79 12.40
C GLY A 105 2.05 -6.13 11.73
N ILE A 106 2.62 -6.40 10.56
CA ILE A 106 2.61 -7.75 9.97
C ILE A 106 3.70 -8.59 10.64
N LYS A 107 3.37 -9.81 11.06
CA LYS A 107 4.34 -10.68 11.74
C LYS A 107 5.38 -11.22 10.76
N GLU A 108 6.63 -11.30 11.20
CA GLU A 108 7.74 -11.79 10.38
C GLU A 108 7.52 -13.21 9.86
N GLU A 109 7.00 -14.10 10.71
CA GLU A 109 6.61 -15.48 10.40
C GLU A 109 5.59 -15.62 9.24
N MET A 110 4.90 -14.54 8.87
CA MET A 110 3.98 -14.53 7.73
C MET A 110 4.67 -14.15 6.43
N LEU A 111 5.88 -13.61 6.48
CA LEU A 111 6.62 -13.07 5.33
C LEU A 111 7.79 -13.97 4.91
N LEU A 112 7.86 -15.19 5.48
CA LEU A 112 8.90 -16.20 5.24
C LEU A 112 8.46 -17.20 4.17
#